data_AF-A0A7I8MUU6-F1
#
_entry.id   AF-A0A7I8MUU6-F1
#
_cell.length_a   1.000
_cell.length_b   1.000
_cell.length_c   1.000
_cell.angle_alpha   90.00
_cell.angle_beta   90.00
_cell.angle_gamma   90.00
#
_symmetry.space_group_name_H-M   'P 1'
#
loop_
_entity.id
_entity.type
_entity.pdbx_description
1 polymer ?
#
loop_
_entity_poly.entity_id
_entity_poly.type
_entity_poly.pdbx_seq_one_letter_code
_entity_poly.pdbx_strand_id
1 'polypeptide(L)'
;MTLKNKYVKRSKISEAKFRQLIKLFAHDLDAQTISSLTKLNRNTVNRYLMLIRARIAEFCESQSPCSEPFEGKKSCLESVDRKNKRSRAAIQKTPVFGIHHHNGSVYTEIVPDSAKAVLKGVIRGAVDPETLTPEDGWHCYDVLVDPGYKKHFQVNHGKDDAGLDRSHLNRIESFWGYAKQHLMKFHGIAESTFYLHLKECEFRFNFRNENIYSLLLKMFRERPLS
;
A
#
# COMPACT_ATOMS: atom_id res chain seq x y z
N MET A 1 -21.07 -4.57 28.69
CA MET A 1 -21.20 -5.57 27.61
C MET A 1 -19.85 -6.24 27.39
N THR A 2 -19.76 -7.55 27.57
CA THR A 2 -18.53 -8.32 27.31
C THR A 2 -18.17 -8.25 25.82
N LEU A 3 -16.97 -7.75 25.51
CA LEU A 3 -16.48 -7.70 24.13
C LEU A 3 -16.31 -9.13 23.60
N LYS A 4 -17.18 -9.53 22.66
CA LYS A 4 -17.12 -10.85 22.00
C LYS A 4 -15.81 -11.09 21.23
N ASN A 5 -15.17 -10.02 20.81
CA ASN A 5 -13.87 -10.01 20.15
C ASN A 5 -13.16 -8.69 20.50
N LYS A 6 -12.01 -8.77 21.17
CA LYS A 6 -11.24 -7.58 21.57
C LYS A 6 -10.52 -6.88 20.42
N TYR A 7 -10.38 -7.55 19.28
CA TYR A 7 -9.67 -7.02 18.11
C TYR A 7 -10.58 -6.32 17.10
N VAL A 8 -11.91 -6.53 17.20
CA VAL A 8 -12.89 -5.97 16.25
C VAL A 8 -14.12 -5.48 17.01
N LYS A 9 -14.43 -4.19 16.87
CA LYS A 9 -15.63 -3.58 17.47
C LYS A 9 -16.90 -4.14 16.83
N ARG A 10 -17.93 -4.37 17.66
CA ARG A 10 -19.29 -4.79 17.23
C ARG A 10 -19.32 -6.00 16.30
N SER A 11 -18.35 -6.91 16.44
CA SER A 11 -18.22 -8.04 15.53
C SER A 11 -19.12 -9.23 15.89
N LYS A 12 -19.60 -9.92 14.85
CA LYS A 12 -20.32 -11.20 14.97
C LYS A 12 -19.38 -12.41 14.99
N ILE A 13 -18.11 -12.24 14.59
CA ILE A 13 -17.11 -13.34 14.57
C ILE A 13 -16.56 -13.58 15.98
N SER A 14 -16.28 -14.83 16.33
CA SER A 14 -15.58 -15.16 17.58
C SER A 14 -14.11 -14.74 17.51
N GLU A 15 -13.51 -14.47 18.67
CA GLU A 15 -12.08 -14.17 18.77
C GLU A 15 -11.21 -15.30 18.16
N ALA A 16 -11.55 -16.57 18.42
CA ALA A 16 -10.81 -17.72 17.89
C ALA A 16 -10.79 -17.76 16.35
N LYS A 17 -11.96 -17.57 15.70
CA LYS A 17 -12.04 -17.52 14.24
C LYS A 17 -11.31 -16.30 13.67
N PHE A 18 -11.35 -15.16 14.35
CA PHE A 18 -10.63 -13.98 13.92
C PHE A 18 -9.11 -14.15 13.99
N ARG A 19 -8.60 -14.74 15.09
CA ARG A 19 -7.18 -15.11 15.20
C ARG A 19 -6.76 -16.08 14.10
N GLN A 20 -7.60 -17.08 13.79
CA GLN A 20 -7.35 -17.98 12.66
C GLN A 20 -7.26 -17.21 11.33
N LEU A 21 -8.19 -16.28 11.07
CA LEU A 21 -8.17 -15.43 9.88
C LEU A 21 -6.87 -14.61 9.78
N ILE A 22 -6.42 -13.98 10.87
CA ILE A 22 -5.15 -13.22 10.87
C ILE A 22 -3.96 -14.13 10.62
N LYS A 23 -3.94 -15.33 11.21
CA LYS A 23 -2.85 -16.28 10.99
C LYS A 23 -2.74 -16.66 9.52
N LEU A 24 -3.87 -16.95 8.86
CA LEU A 24 -3.89 -17.26 7.44
C LEU A 24 -3.51 -16.05 6.58
N PHE A 25 -3.94 -14.85 6.96
CA PHE A 25 -3.50 -13.61 6.30
C PHE A 25 -1.98 -13.42 6.45
N ALA A 26 -1.41 -13.63 7.63
CA ALA A 26 0.03 -13.51 7.85
C ALA A 26 0.84 -14.47 6.95
N HIS A 27 0.32 -15.68 6.72
CA HIS A 27 0.85 -16.66 5.76
C HIS A 27 0.58 -16.35 4.29
N ASP A 28 0.05 -15.16 3.99
CA ASP A 28 -0.12 -14.64 2.64
C ASP A 28 -1.09 -15.46 1.77
N LEU A 29 -2.12 -16.04 2.41
CA LEU A 29 -3.14 -16.80 1.71
C LEU A 29 -4.22 -15.89 1.09
N ASP A 30 -4.77 -16.33 -0.03
CA ASP A 30 -5.82 -15.61 -0.73
C ASP A 30 -7.19 -15.70 -0.02
N ALA A 31 -8.10 -14.79 -0.36
CA ALA A 31 -9.41 -14.72 0.28
C ALA A 31 -10.23 -16.01 0.07
N GLN A 32 -10.03 -16.70 -1.06
CA GLN A 32 -10.73 -17.94 -1.38
C GLN A 32 -10.26 -19.07 -0.48
N THR A 33 -8.95 -19.28 -0.35
CA THR A 33 -8.37 -20.28 0.56
C THR A 33 -8.73 -19.98 2.02
N ILE A 34 -8.64 -18.71 2.44
CA ILE A 34 -9.04 -18.30 3.79
C ILE A 34 -10.52 -18.63 4.05
N SER A 35 -11.41 -18.33 3.09
CA SER A 35 -12.84 -18.63 3.20
C SER A 35 -13.08 -20.13 3.39
N SER A 36 -12.42 -20.96 2.58
CA SER A 36 -12.51 -22.42 2.67
C SER A 36 -12.00 -22.95 4.01
N LEU A 37 -10.84 -22.49 4.48
CA LEU A 37 -10.21 -22.96 5.72
C LEU A 37 -10.94 -22.51 6.99
N THR A 38 -11.51 -21.31 6.99
CA THR A 38 -12.23 -20.75 8.16
C THR A 38 -13.72 -21.06 8.18
N LYS A 39 -14.25 -21.62 7.08
CA LYS A 39 -15.68 -21.81 6.82
C LYS A 39 -16.47 -20.51 7.03
N LEU A 40 -15.90 -19.39 6.60
CA LEU A 40 -16.54 -18.07 6.60
C LEU A 40 -16.97 -17.74 5.18
N ASN A 41 -18.04 -16.95 5.05
CA ASN A 41 -18.44 -16.41 3.75
C ASN A 41 -17.30 -15.55 3.15
N ARG A 42 -17.00 -15.74 1.87
CA ARG A 42 -15.96 -15.00 1.13
C ARG A 42 -16.10 -13.47 1.27
N ASN A 43 -17.32 -12.94 1.27
CA ASN A 43 -17.57 -11.51 1.45
C ASN A 43 -17.18 -11.03 2.85
N THR A 44 -17.41 -11.87 3.87
CA THR A 44 -16.97 -11.60 5.24
C THR A 44 -15.44 -11.60 5.33
N VAL A 45 -14.78 -12.56 4.68
CA VAL A 45 -13.31 -12.61 4.63
C VAL A 45 -12.76 -11.36 3.93
N ASN A 46 -13.23 -11.04 2.73
CA ASN A 46 -12.82 -9.84 1.98
C ASN A 46 -12.98 -8.57 2.80
N ARG A 47 -14.11 -8.42 3.52
CA ARG A 47 -14.33 -7.28 4.42
C ARG A 47 -13.24 -7.19 5.48
N TYR A 48 -12.89 -8.30 6.13
CA TYR A 48 -11.83 -8.30 7.14
C TYR A 48 -10.45 -8.05 6.55
N LEU A 49 -10.12 -8.64 5.41
CA LEU A 49 -8.84 -8.40 4.74
C LEU A 49 -8.68 -6.92 4.37
N MET A 50 -9.75 -6.29 3.89
CA MET A 50 -9.77 -4.86 3.62
C MET A 50 -9.55 -4.01 4.88
N LEU A 51 -10.24 -4.32 5.99
CA LEU A 51 -10.05 -3.63 7.28
C LEU A 51 -8.63 -3.81 7.84
N ILE A 52 -8.07 -5.01 7.70
CA ILE A 52 -6.69 -5.31 8.08
C ILE A 52 -5.73 -4.43 7.26
N ARG A 53 -5.89 -4.38 5.94
CA ARG A 53 -5.04 -3.54 5.07
C ARG A 53 -5.19 -2.05 5.36
N ALA A 54 -6.41 -1.57 5.65
CA ALA A 54 -6.64 -0.19 6.05
C ALA A 54 -5.87 0.15 7.33
N ARG A 55 -5.88 -0.74 8.32
CA ARG A 55 -5.10 -0.52 9.55
C ARG A 55 -3.59 -0.62 9.34
N ILE A 56 -3.13 -1.48 8.43
CA ILE A 56 -1.73 -1.51 8.02
C ILE A 56 -1.34 -0.19 7.35
N ALA A 57 -2.19 0.35 6.46
CA ALA A 57 -1.95 1.63 5.80
C ALA A 57 -1.81 2.77 6.81
N GLU A 58 -2.74 2.89 7.76
CA GLU A 58 -2.66 3.89 8.85
C GLU A 58 -1.35 3.77 9.66
N PHE A 59 -0.89 2.55 9.92
CA PHE A 59 0.35 2.31 10.65
C PHE A 59 1.58 2.71 9.85
N CYS A 60 1.65 2.30 8.59
CA CYS A 60 2.71 2.70 7.66
C CYS A 60 2.76 4.23 7.49
N GLU A 61 1.62 4.89 7.36
CA GLU A 61 1.52 6.35 7.28
C GLU A 61 2.06 7.03 8.54
N SER A 62 1.76 6.49 9.73
CA SER A 62 2.27 7.04 11.00
C SER A 62 3.79 6.95 11.15
N GLN A 63 4.45 6.10 10.35
CA GLN A 63 5.90 5.94 10.34
C GLN A 63 6.58 6.67 9.18
N SER A 64 5.82 7.15 8.20
CA SER A 64 6.37 7.74 6.98
C SER A 64 7.00 9.11 7.28
N PRO A 65 8.30 9.31 6.99
CA PRO A 65 8.99 10.57 7.21
C PRO A 65 8.50 11.69 6.27
N CYS A 66 7.98 11.34 5.09
CA CYS A 66 7.50 12.30 4.08
C CYS A 66 6.02 12.70 4.27
N SER A 67 5.53 12.71 5.51
CA SER A 67 4.12 12.96 5.83
C SER A 67 3.73 14.44 5.82
N GLU A 68 4.00 15.14 4.72
CA GLU A 68 3.26 16.36 4.39
C GLU A 68 1.83 15.94 3.94
N PRO A 69 0.76 16.56 4.48
CA PRO A 69 -0.61 16.20 4.15
C PRO A 69 -0.99 16.73 2.76
N PHE A 70 -0.64 16.01 1.69
CA PHE A 70 -1.10 16.36 0.35
C PHE A 70 -2.57 15.96 0.15
N GLU A 71 -3.38 16.84 -0.44
CA GLU A 71 -4.83 16.72 -0.63
C GLU A 71 -5.29 15.41 -1.31
N GLY A 72 -4.40 14.76 -2.08
CA GLY A 72 -4.64 13.45 -2.69
C GLY A 72 -4.81 12.30 -1.68
N LYS A 73 -4.27 12.42 -0.46
CA LYS A 73 -4.33 11.38 0.60
C LYS A 73 -5.77 11.13 1.08
N LYS A 74 -6.63 12.16 1.10
CA LYS A 74 -8.05 12.04 1.49
C LYS A 74 -8.87 11.28 0.45
N SER A 75 -8.59 11.47 -0.84
CA SER A 75 -9.34 10.86 -1.96
C SER A 75 -9.27 9.32 -1.96
N CYS A 76 -8.11 8.71 -1.68
CA CYS A 76 -8.00 7.24 -1.65
C CYS A 76 -8.71 6.59 -0.45
N LEU A 77 -8.73 7.24 0.70
CA LEU A 77 -9.46 6.76 1.88
C LEU A 77 -10.97 7.02 1.74
N GLU A 78 -11.38 8.21 1.27
CA GLU A 78 -12.78 8.59 1.06
C GLU A 78 -13.47 7.84 -0.09
N SER A 79 -12.71 7.33 -1.06
CA SER A 79 -13.26 6.49 -2.14
C SER A 79 -13.64 5.07 -1.68
N VAL A 80 -13.18 4.63 -0.50
CA VAL A 80 -13.69 3.41 0.14
C VAL A 80 -15.12 3.62 0.68
N ASP A 81 -15.46 4.85 1.07
CA ASP A 81 -16.77 5.21 1.63
C ASP A 81 -17.81 5.66 0.58
N ARG A 82 -17.38 6.06 -0.63
CA ARG A 82 -18.31 6.45 -1.70
C ARG A 82 -18.83 5.25 -2.49
N LYS A 83 -19.92 4.66 -1.98
CA LYS A 83 -20.89 3.94 -2.82
C LYS A 83 -21.34 4.84 -3.98
N ASN A 84 -21.23 4.32 -5.20
CA ASN A 84 -21.91 4.76 -6.41
C ASN A 84 -21.65 6.21 -6.88
N LYS A 85 -20.60 6.40 -7.68
CA LYS A 85 -20.71 7.20 -8.91
C LYS A 85 -20.20 6.38 -10.08
N ARG A 86 -21.13 5.73 -10.81
CA ARG A 86 -20.88 5.20 -12.14
C ARG A 86 -20.74 6.39 -13.10
N SER A 87 -19.52 6.90 -13.26
CA SER A 87 -19.16 7.71 -14.44
C SER A 87 -18.52 6.80 -15.47
N ARG A 88 -19.21 6.70 -16.60
CA ARG A 88 -18.95 5.85 -17.77
C ARG A 88 -17.75 6.39 -18.55
N ALA A 89 -16.54 6.24 -18.02
CA ALA A 89 -15.27 6.42 -18.72
C ALA A 89 -14.13 5.78 -17.90
N ALA A 90 -14.14 4.45 -17.81
CA ALA A 90 -13.03 3.70 -17.22
C ALA A 90 -11.85 3.65 -18.21
N ILE A 91 -11.22 4.80 -18.45
CA ILE A 91 -9.81 4.79 -18.85
C ILE A 91 -9.11 4.19 -17.63
N GLN A 92 -8.52 3.01 -17.77
CA GLN A 92 -7.71 2.37 -16.74
C GLN A 92 -6.63 3.35 -16.28
N LYS A 93 -6.91 4.09 -15.21
CA LYS A 93 -5.97 5.03 -14.62
C LYS A 93 -4.94 4.22 -13.87
N THR A 94 -3.91 3.74 -14.57
CA THR A 94 -2.80 3.02 -13.91
C THR A 94 -2.22 3.92 -12.81
N PRO A 95 -2.26 3.50 -11.53
CA PRO A 95 -1.77 4.31 -10.42
C PRO A 95 -0.25 4.43 -10.52
N VAL A 96 0.28 5.65 -10.43
CA VAL A 96 1.73 5.87 -10.29
C VAL A 96 2.00 6.04 -8.81
N PHE A 97 3.07 5.43 -8.33
CA PHE A 97 3.46 5.57 -6.93
C PHE A 97 4.97 5.78 -6.83
N GLY A 98 5.35 6.52 -5.80
CA GLY A 98 6.74 6.74 -5.42
C GLY A 98 7.17 5.72 -4.37
N ILE A 99 8.44 5.34 -4.45
CA ILE A 99 9.14 4.55 -3.45
C ILE A 99 10.24 5.43 -2.87
N HIS A 100 10.32 5.50 -1.55
CA HIS A 100 11.42 6.16 -0.86
C HIS A 100 12.03 5.25 0.21
N HIS A 101 13.33 5.37 0.40
CA HIS A 101 14.10 4.63 1.36
C HIS A 101 14.62 5.56 2.46
N HIS A 102 14.28 5.26 3.72
CA HIS A 102 14.78 6.05 4.85
C HIS A 102 15.02 5.15 6.06
N ASN A 103 16.18 5.30 6.70
CA ASN A 103 16.61 4.57 7.90
C ASN A 103 16.42 3.04 7.82
N GLY A 104 16.73 2.43 6.68
CA GLY A 104 16.58 0.98 6.55
C GLY A 104 15.13 0.52 6.49
N SER A 105 14.18 1.38 6.12
CA SER A 105 12.79 1.05 5.78
C SER A 105 12.43 1.59 4.40
N VAL A 106 11.54 0.89 3.70
CA VAL A 106 10.98 1.34 2.41
C VAL A 106 9.58 1.85 2.65
N TYR A 107 9.24 2.95 2.00
CA TYR A 107 7.94 3.59 2.10
C TYR A 107 7.40 3.87 0.72
N THR A 108 6.07 3.82 0.61
CA THR A 108 5.36 3.98 -0.66
C THR A 108 4.24 4.99 -0.55
N GLU A 109 4.05 5.79 -1.59
CA GLU A 109 2.94 6.74 -1.65
C GLU A 109 2.37 6.82 -3.07
N ILE A 110 1.05 6.97 -3.17
CA ILE A 110 0.41 7.21 -4.46
C ILE A 110 0.64 8.66 -4.86
N VAL A 111 1.11 8.84 -6.09
CA VAL A 111 1.27 10.15 -6.70
C VAL A 111 -0.13 10.74 -6.99
N PRO A 112 -0.38 12.01 -6.59
CA PRO A 112 -1.65 12.67 -6.86
C PRO A 112 -1.95 12.78 -8.36
N ASP A 113 -3.23 12.78 -8.73
CA ASP A 113 -3.66 12.84 -10.14
C ASP A 113 -3.16 14.10 -10.87
N SER A 114 -2.88 15.20 -10.15
CA SER A 114 -2.29 16.43 -10.69
C SER A 114 -0.88 16.22 -11.26
N ALA A 115 0.01 15.58 -10.49
CA ALA A 115 1.39 15.30 -10.89
C ALA A 115 1.50 14.06 -11.80
N LYS A 116 0.52 13.16 -11.75
CA LYS A 116 0.54 11.85 -12.44
C LYS A 116 0.75 11.94 -13.95
N ALA A 117 0.15 12.93 -14.63
CA ALA A 117 0.29 13.08 -16.08
C ALA A 117 1.73 13.45 -16.47
N VAL A 118 2.30 14.40 -15.73
CA VAL A 118 3.67 14.89 -15.94
C VAL A 118 4.68 13.80 -15.59
N LEU A 119 4.53 13.14 -14.44
CA LEU A 119 5.42 12.04 -14.03
C LEU A 119 5.33 10.83 -14.96
N LYS A 120 4.17 10.52 -15.55
CA LYS A 120 4.09 9.51 -16.61
C LYS A 120 4.85 9.92 -17.86
N GLY A 121 4.81 11.20 -18.22
CA GLY A 121 5.64 11.76 -19.29
C GLY A 121 7.12 11.55 -19.03
N VAL A 122 7.56 11.83 -17.81
CA VAL A 122 8.95 11.64 -17.37
C VAL A 122 9.36 10.16 -17.38
N ILE A 123 8.55 9.27 -16.80
CA ILE A 123 8.81 7.81 -16.81
C ILE A 123 8.90 7.25 -18.24
N ARG A 124 8.12 7.81 -19.18
CA ARG A 124 8.09 7.38 -20.59
C ARG A 124 9.15 8.07 -21.45
N GLY A 125 9.89 9.04 -20.90
CA GLY A 125 10.89 9.83 -21.64
C GLY A 125 10.30 10.84 -22.62
N ALA A 126 9.03 11.21 -22.45
CA ALA A 126 8.35 12.22 -23.26
C ALA A 126 8.49 13.64 -22.69
N VAL A 127 8.86 13.77 -21.42
CA VAL A 127 9.02 15.04 -20.70
C VAL A 127 10.36 15.03 -20.00
N ASP A 128 11.08 16.15 -20.07
CA ASP A 128 12.36 16.32 -19.38
C ASP A 128 12.11 16.48 -17.87
N PRO A 129 12.76 15.67 -16.99
CA PRO A 129 12.64 15.81 -15.54
C PRO A 129 12.99 17.20 -15.01
N GLU A 130 13.80 18.01 -15.71
CA GLU A 130 14.12 19.38 -15.30
C GLU A 130 12.91 20.33 -15.33
N THR A 131 11.85 19.96 -16.03
CA THR A 131 10.59 20.75 -16.10
C THR A 131 9.68 20.55 -14.90
N LEU A 132 10.01 19.61 -14.01
CA LEU A 132 9.19 19.30 -12.84
C LEU A 132 9.38 20.36 -11.75
N THR A 133 8.28 20.89 -11.24
CA THR A 133 8.33 21.90 -10.16
C THR A 133 8.23 21.23 -8.79
N PRO A 134 8.83 21.79 -7.72
CA PRO A 134 8.70 21.24 -6.36
C PRO A 134 7.26 21.11 -5.85
N GLU A 135 6.35 21.92 -6.40
CA GLU A 135 4.92 21.90 -6.10
C GLU A 135 4.26 20.56 -6.49
N ASP A 136 4.87 19.79 -7.40
CA ASP A 136 4.41 18.48 -7.84
C ASP A 136 4.71 17.36 -6.81
N GLY A 137 5.39 17.67 -5.70
CA GLY A 137 5.57 16.79 -4.54
C GLY A 137 6.47 15.56 -4.75
N TRP A 138 7.27 15.54 -5.82
CA TRP A 138 8.07 14.39 -6.24
C TRP A 138 9.45 14.30 -5.60
N HIS A 139 9.94 15.39 -4.97
CA HIS A 139 11.25 15.43 -4.29
C HIS A 139 11.37 14.48 -3.11
N CYS A 140 10.26 13.95 -2.62
CA CYS A 140 10.24 12.96 -1.54
C CYS A 140 10.45 11.52 -2.03
N TYR A 141 10.55 11.28 -3.35
CA TYR A 141 10.62 9.94 -3.93
C TYR A 141 11.99 9.68 -4.56
N ASP A 142 12.63 8.58 -4.20
CA ASP A 142 13.85 8.11 -4.86
C ASP A 142 13.53 7.49 -6.23
N VAL A 143 12.40 6.77 -6.32
CA VAL A 143 11.98 6.05 -7.52
C VAL A 143 10.49 6.21 -7.77
N LEU A 144 10.13 6.54 -9.01
CA LEU A 144 8.76 6.61 -9.50
C LEU A 144 8.43 5.40 -10.36
N VAL A 145 7.28 4.77 -10.08
CA VAL A 145 6.86 3.53 -10.74
C VAL A 145 5.49 3.69 -11.38
N ASP A 146 5.40 3.41 -12.68
CA ASP A 146 4.14 3.14 -13.38
C ASP A 146 4.01 1.61 -13.57
N PRO A 147 3.09 0.92 -12.86
CA PRO A 147 2.90 -0.53 -12.98
C PRO A 147 2.52 -0.99 -14.40
N GLY A 148 2.04 -0.08 -15.25
CA GLY A 148 1.73 -0.35 -16.66
C GLY A 148 2.93 -0.21 -17.58
N TYR A 149 4.08 0.24 -17.06
CA TYR A 149 5.30 0.46 -17.83
C TYR A 149 6.44 -0.42 -17.29
N LYS A 150 7.32 -0.89 -18.20
CA LYS A 150 8.42 -1.80 -17.81
C LYS A 150 9.56 -1.10 -17.08
N LYS A 151 9.69 0.22 -17.22
CA LYS A 151 10.77 1.02 -16.63
C LYS A 151 10.25 1.79 -15.41
N HIS A 152 11.08 1.86 -14.38
CA HIS A 152 10.93 2.80 -13.27
C HIS A 152 11.86 3.99 -13.50
N PHE A 153 11.49 5.17 -13.01
CA PHE A 153 12.30 6.38 -13.14
C PHE A 153 12.98 6.67 -11.80
N GLN A 154 14.30 6.75 -11.81
CA GLN A 154 15.07 7.17 -10.64
C GLN A 154 15.13 8.70 -10.61
N VAL A 155 14.78 9.27 -9.48
CA VAL A 155 14.85 10.73 -9.28
C VAL A 155 16.29 11.07 -8.93
N ASN A 156 16.95 11.81 -9.82
CA ASN A 156 18.29 12.31 -9.56
C ASN A 156 18.17 13.57 -8.69
N HIS A 157 18.48 13.47 -7.40
CA HIS A 157 18.68 14.66 -6.56
C HIS A 157 19.95 15.37 -7.02
N GLY A 158 19.78 16.47 -7.75
CA GLY A 158 20.87 17.24 -8.31
C GLY A 158 21.76 17.85 -7.22
N LYS A 159 22.98 17.32 -7.12
CA LYS A 159 24.17 17.83 -6.42
C LYS A 159 24.15 17.73 -4.88
N ASP A 160 25.24 17.17 -4.36
CA ASP A 160 25.69 17.11 -2.96
C ASP A 160 25.16 16.00 -2.05
N ASP A 161 24.94 14.79 -2.57
CA ASP A 161 25.06 13.58 -1.74
C ASP A 161 25.98 12.56 -2.40
N ALA A 162 27.14 12.37 -1.78
CA ALA A 162 28.07 11.32 -2.10
C ALA A 162 27.41 9.94 -1.89
N GLY A 163 26.76 9.44 -2.93
CA GLY A 163 26.27 8.07 -3.02
C GLY A 163 24.87 7.87 -2.46
N LEU A 164 23.87 7.81 -3.34
CA LEU A 164 22.87 6.75 -3.18
C LEU A 164 23.68 5.44 -3.14
N ASP A 165 23.94 4.95 -1.94
CA ASP A 165 24.70 3.72 -1.74
C ASP A 165 24.05 2.63 -2.59
N ARG A 166 24.85 1.79 -3.27
CA ARG A 166 24.31 0.67 -4.07
C ARG A 166 23.34 -0.17 -3.23
N SER A 167 23.55 -0.22 -1.91
CA SER A 167 22.64 -0.85 -0.97
C SER A 167 21.21 -0.26 -0.98
N HIS A 168 21.06 1.07 -1.11
CA HIS A 168 19.77 1.77 -1.17
C HIS A 168 19.02 1.38 -2.45
N LEU A 169 19.69 1.47 -3.61
CA LEU A 169 19.12 1.08 -4.90
C LEU A 169 18.73 -0.40 -4.93
N ASN A 170 19.62 -1.28 -4.48
CA ASN A 170 19.35 -2.71 -4.39
C ASN A 170 18.11 -3.00 -3.54
N ARG A 171 17.88 -2.21 -2.49
CA ARG A 171 16.72 -2.40 -1.60
C ARG A 171 15.42 -1.93 -2.24
N ILE A 172 15.43 -0.82 -2.98
CA ILE A 172 14.26 -0.33 -3.73
C ILE A 172 13.92 -1.32 -4.86
N GLU A 173 14.92 -1.82 -5.60
CA GLU A 173 14.72 -2.84 -6.62
C GLU A 173 14.18 -4.15 -6.03
N SER A 174 14.73 -4.58 -4.89
CA SER A 174 14.25 -5.76 -4.17
C SER A 174 12.79 -5.59 -3.73
N PHE A 175 12.42 -4.42 -3.23
CA PHE A 175 11.05 -4.10 -2.87
C PHE A 175 10.14 -4.14 -4.10
N TRP A 176 10.56 -3.54 -5.22
CA TRP A 176 9.75 -3.51 -6.43
C TRP A 176 9.53 -4.92 -7.01
N GLY A 177 10.58 -5.75 -7.05
CA GLY A 177 10.47 -7.15 -7.44
C GLY A 177 9.48 -7.92 -6.58
N TYR A 178 9.58 -7.75 -5.26
CA TYR A 178 8.65 -8.33 -4.29
C TYR A 178 7.21 -7.86 -4.48
N ALA A 179 7.00 -6.54 -4.55
CA ALA A 179 5.67 -5.94 -4.69
C ALA A 179 5.00 -6.39 -6.00
N LYS A 180 5.74 -6.46 -7.11
CA LYS A 180 5.23 -6.95 -8.39
C LYS A 180 4.74 -8.39 -8.29
N GLN A 181 5.54 -9.28 -7.72
CA GLN A 181 5.16 -10.69 -7.52
C GLN A 181 3.94 -10.82 -6.60
N HIS A 182 3.88 -10.02 -5.54
CA HIS A 182 2.76 -10.03 -4.60
C HIS A 182 1.45 -9.56 -5.25
N LEU A 183 1.49 -8.42 -5.95
CA LEU A 183 0.33 -7.82 -6.59
C LEU A 183 -0.22 -8.68 -7.75
N MET A 184 0.64 -9.44 -8.44
CA MET A 184 0.21 -10.36 -9.51
C MET A 184 -0.73 -11.47 -9.02
N LYS A 185 -0.66 -11.87 -7.75
CA LYS A 185 -1.52 -12.92 -7.16
C LYS A 185 -3.01 -12.57 -7.18
N PHE A 186 -3.34 -11.29 -7.24
CA PHE A 186 -4.72 -10.83 -7.17
C PHE A 186 -5.43 -10.82 -8.53
N HIS A 187 -4.74 -11.14 -9.64
CA HIS A 187 -5.29 -11.18 -11.00
C HIS A 187 -6.07 -9.91 -11.40
N GLY A 188 -5.66 -8.76 -10.87
CA GLY A 188 -6.32 -7.47 -11.03
C GLY A 188 -6.80 -6.92 -9.70
N ILE A 189 -6.47 -5.66 -9.44
CA ILE A 189 -6.82 -4.96 -8.20
C ILE A 189 -7.63 -3.73 -8.60
N ALA A 190 -8.75 -3.50 -7.91
CA ALA A 190 -9.54 -2.29 -8.11
C ALA A 190 -8.73 -1.06 -7.67
N GLU A 191 -8.77 0.00 -8.47
CA GLU A 191 -8.03 1.25 -8.23
C GLU A 191 -8.26 1.80 -6.82
N SER A 192 -9.51 1.79 -6.33
CA SER A 192 -9.87 2.24 -4.99
C SER A 192 -9.18 1.47 -3.86
N THR A 193 -8.73 0.24 -4.11
CA THR A 193 -8.06 -0.60 -3.11
C THR A 193 -6.58 -0.80 -3.39
N PHE A 194 -6.06 -0.27 -4.51
CA PHE A 194 -4.66 -0.47 -4.89
C PHE A 194 -3.71 0.04 -3.80
N TYR A 195 -4.02 1.21 -3.24
CA TYR A 195 -3.25 1.80 -2.14
C TYR A 195 -3.09 0.85 -0.95
N LEU A 196 -4.18 0.18 -0.56
CA LEU A 196 -4.20 -0.74 0.56
C LEU A 196 -3.33 -1.98 0.31
N HIS A 197 -3.27 -2.47 -0.93
CA HIS A 197 -2.40 -3.58 -1.30
C HIS A 197 -0.94 -3.14 -1.39
N LEU A 198 -0.67 -1.93 -1.88
CA LEU A 198 0.67 -1.36 -1.89
C LEU A 198 1.23 -1.19 -0.47
N LYS A 199 0.41 -0.69 0.46
CA LYS A 199 0.76 -0.59 1.89
C LYS A 199 0.92 -1.95 2.56
N GLU A 200 0.17 -2.97 2.15
CA GLU A 200 0.44 -4.35 2.57
C GLU A 200 1.84 -4.81 2.12
N CYS A 201 2.23 -4.54 0.87
CA CYS A 201 3.58 -4.86 0.39
C CYS A 201 4.66 -4.15 1.21
N GLU A 202 4.50 -2.84 1.44
CA GLU A 202 5.41 -2.02 2.24
C GLU A 202 5.63 -2.64 3.63
N PHE A 203 4.53 -2.90 4.33
CA PHE A 203 4.55 -3.50 5.65
C PHE A 203 5.22 -4.88 5.65
N ARG A 204 4.81 -5.78 4.76
CA ARG A 204 5.42 -7.12 4.69
C ARG A 204 6.90 -7.07 4.38
N PHE A 205 7.33 -6.17 3.51
CA PHE A 205 8.74 -6.05 3.12
C PHE A 205 9.61 -5.53 4.27
N ASN A 206 9.12 -4.54 5.02
CA ASN A 206 9.82 -3.96 6.16
C ASN A 206 9.86 -4.93 7.35
N PHE A 207 8.76 -5.62 7.63
CA PHE A 207 8.61 -6.54 8.76
C PHE A 207 8.84 -8.02 8.39
N ARG A 208 9.55 -8.30 7.27
CA ARG A 208 9.75 -9.66 6.73
C ARG A 208 10.46 -10.64 7.66
N ASN A 209 11.28 -10.12 8.58
CA ASN A 209 12.02 -10.91 9.56
C ASN A 209 11.26 -11.00 10.90
N GLU A 210 10.08 -10.40 10.99
CA GLU A 210 9.27 -10.39 12.20
C GLU A 210 8.05 -11.31 12.09
N ASN A 211 7.43 -11.58 13.22
CA ASN A 211 6.19 -12.33 13.27
C ASN A 211 5.00 -11.41 12.96
N ILE A 212 4.64 -11.33 11.67
CA ILE A 212 3.50 -10.54 11.17
C ILE A 212 2.21 -10.82 11.95
N TYR A 213 1.93 -12.09 12.28
CA TYR A 213 0.71 -12.45 13.02
C TYR A 213 0.68 -11.79 14.40
N SER A 214 1.79 -11.87 15.14
CA SER A 214 1.92 -11.24 16.46
C SER A 214 1.81 -9.72 16.39
N LEU A 215 2.42 -9.11 15.38
CA LEU A 215 2.41 -7.65 15.20
C LEU A 215 0.99 -7.14 14.89
N LEU A 216 0.28 -7.80 13.97
CA LEU A 216 -1.12 -7.47 13.66
C LEU A 216 -2.04 -7.63 14.87
N LEU A 217 -1.87 -8.70 15.67
CA LEU A 217 -2.67 -8.86 16.90
C LEU A 217 -2.40 -7.75 17.92
N LYS A 218 -1.15 -7.29 18.05
CA LYS A 218 -0.81 -6.16 18.91
C LYS A 218 -1.50 -4.88 18.41
N MET A 219 -1.37 -4.57 17.13
CA MET A 219 -2.01 -3.41 16.50
C MET A 219 -3.53 -3.40 16.71
N PHE A 220 -4.20 -4.54 16.51
CA PHE A 220 -5.65 -4.63 16.67
C PHE A 220 -6.11 -4.65 18.13
N ARG A 221 -5.21 -4.91 19.08
CA ARG A 221 -5.51 -4.82 20.51
C ARG A 221 -5.49 -3.37 20.97
N GLU A 222 -4.51 -2.60 20.52
CA GLU A 222 -4.34 -1.18 20.84
C GLU A 222 -5.42 -0.34 20.15
N ARG A 223 -5.65 -0.59 18.86
CA ARG A 223 -6.70 0.04 18.08
C ARG A 223 -7.53 -1.07 17.44
N PRO A 224 -8.71 -1.42 17.97
CA PRO A 224 -9.56 -2.45 17.34
C PRO A 224 -10.06 -2.01 15.95
N LEU A 225 -10.29 -2.99 15.06
CA LEU A 225 -10.92 -2.76 13.76
C LEU A 225 -12.38 -2.35 13.94
N SER A 226 -12.88 -1.45 13.10
CA SER A 226 -14.28 -0.95 13.14
C SER A 226 -14.86 -0.88 11.75
#